data_AF-A0A7S3BVM6-F1
#
_entry.id   AF-A0A7S3BVM6-F1
#
_cell.length_a   1.000
_cell.length_b   1.000
_cell.length_c   1.000
_cell.angle_alpha   90.00
_cell.angle_beta   90.00
_cell.angle_gamma   90.00
#
_symmetry.space_group_name_H-M   'P 1'
#
loop_
_entity.id
_entity.type
_entity.pdbx_description
1 polymer ?
#
loop_
_entity_poly.entity_id
_entity_poly.type
_entity_poly.pdbx_seq_one_letter_code
_entity_poly.pdbx_strand_id
1 'polypeptide(L)'
;LQYVISLAVVRALRTLAGCDLGVRIKWPNDLYAGEHKVGGVLCQSTYAGGLFRVAIGLGLNVDNDEPTTCVNALLRAKAPQAAPLSREAVLAATLVEYERLERITAERTFKAIEAEYTAAWLHTGQRVTLLEQGNPVRMVIQGLAPNG
;
A
#
# COMPACT_ATOMS: atom_id res chain seq x y z
N LEU A 1 -8.06 -7.90 2.89
CA LEU A 1 -6.87 -7.88 3.78
C LEU A 1 -5.67 -7.19 3.14
N GLN A 2 -4.99 -7.78 2.15
CA GLN A 2 -3.79 -7.14 1.57
C GLN A 2 -4.06 -5.78 0.91
N TYR A 3 -5.14 -5.68 0.13
CA TYR A 3 -5.63 -4.41 -0.43
C TYR A 3 -5.92 -3.38 0.67
N VAL A 4 -6.57 -3.83 1.74
CA VAL A 4 -7.03 -3.01 2.86
C VAL A 4 -5.85 -2.42 3.64
N ILE A 5 -4.89 -3.25 4.06
CA ILE A 5 -3.74 -2.76 4.82
C ILE A 5 -2.82 -1.86 3.96
N SER A 6 -2.68 -2.15 2.66
CA SER A 6 -1.89 -1.29 1.75
C SER A 6 -2.51 0.10 1.64
N LEU A 7 -3.84 0.17 1.48
CA LEU A 7 -4.57 1.44 1.44
C LEU A 7 -4.56 2.15 2.80
N ALA A 8 -4.64 1.39 3.91
CA ALA A 8 -4.56 1.92 5.27
C ALA A 8 -3.25 2.69 5.50
N VAL A 9 -2.11 2.15 5.05
CA VAL A 9 -0.82 2.82 5.15
C VAL A 9 -0.83 4.13 4.36
N VAL A 10 -1.32 4.13 3.12
CA VAL A 10 -1.38 5.35 2.29
C VAL A 10 -2.24 6.43 2.94
N ARG A 11 -3.40 6.06 3.50
CA ARG A 11 -4.27 6.99 4.23
C ARG A 11 -3.59 7.53 5.48
N ALA A 12 -3.01 6.66 6.30
CA ALA A 12 -2.35 7.03 7.54
C ALA A 12 -1.22 8.03 7.30
N LEU A 13 -0.38 7.78 6.28
CA LEU A 13 0.70 8.69 5.90
C LEU A 13 0.18 10.05 5.43
N ARG A 14 -0.88 10.06 4.60
CA ARG A 14 -1.50 11.32 4.14
C ARG A 14 -2.08 12.12 5.31
N THR A 15 -2.76 11.45 6.24
CA THR A 15 -3.35 12.08 7.43
C THR A 15 -2.26 12.68 8.33
N LEU A 16 -1.23 11.92 8.66
CA LEU A 16 -0.13 12.37 9.52
C LEU A 16 0.69 13.51 8.90
N ALA A 17 0.96 13.42 7.59
CA ALA A 17 1.73 14.44 6.88
C ALA A 17 0.93 15.71 6.55
N GLY A 18 -0.41 15.66 6.61
CA GLY A 18 -1.28 16.74 6.16
C GLY A 18 -1.21 17.03 4.65
N CYS A 19 -0.52 16.20 3.87
CA CYS A 19 -0.32 16.37 2.43
C CYS A 19 -0.07 15.00 1.74
N ASP A 20 -0.10 14.98 0.40
CA ASP A 20 0.24 13.78 -0.36
C ASP A 20 1.76 13.64 -0.50
N LEU A 21 2.32 12.66 0.23
CA LEU A 21 3.74 12.30 0.16
C LEU A 21 4.14 11.60 -1.14
N GLY A 22 3.20 11.29 -2.03
CA GLY A 22 3.47 10.58 -3.28
C GLY A 22 3.68 9.08 -3.11
N VAL A 23 3.34 8.53 -1.94
CA VAL A 23 3.35 7.08 -1.71
C VAL A 23 2.19 6.46 -2.48
N ARG A 24 2.49 5.41 -3.25
CA ARG A 24 1.57 4.70 -4.13
C ARG A 24 1.74 3.19 -3.96
N ILE A 25 0.67 2.47 -4.25
CA ILE A 25 0.62 1.01 -4.16
C ILE A 25 1.10 0.42 -5.48
N LYS A 26 2.18 -0.37 -5.43
CA LYS A 26 2.57 -1.26 -6.51
C LYS A 26 2.02 -2.64 -6.18
N TRP A 27 0.88 -2.94 -6.79
CA TRP A 27 0.22 -4.22 -6.65
C TRP A 27 1.17 -5.37 -7.05
N PRO A 28 1.16 -6.50 -6.33
CA PRO A 28 0.25 -6.79 -5.22
C PRO A 28 0.74 -6.33 -3.83
N ASN A 29 2.04 -6.15 -3.63
CA ASN A 29 2.63 -6.21 -2.29
C ASN A 29 3.39 -4.96 -1.86
N ASP A 30 3.71 -4.03 -2.75
CA ASP A 30 4.72 -3.04 -2.45
C ASP A 30 4.17 -1.61 -2.35
N LEU A 31 4.87 -0.79 -1.58
CA LEU A 31 4.64 0.65 -1.48
C LEU A 31 5.84 1.38 -2.07
N TYR A 32 5.57 2.33 -2.97
CA TYR A 32 6.60 3.07 -3.69
C TYR A 32 6.36 4.58 -3.59
N ALA A 33 7.45 5.34 -3.64
CA ALA A 33 7.43 6.78 -3.89
C ALA A 33 8.30 7.06 -5.12
N GLY A 34 7.66 7.43 -6.23
CA GLY A 34 8.31 7.42 -7.54
C GLY A 34 8.83 6.02 -7.87
N GLU A 35 10.12 5.90 -8.18
CA GLU A 35 10.78 4.64 -8.53
C GLU A 35 11.34 3.87 -7.32
N HIS A 36 11.27 4.45 -6.12
CA HIS A 36 11.87 3.87 -4.92
C HIS A 36 10.84 3.13 -4.08
N LYS A 37 11.17 1.91 -3.68
CA LYS A 37 10.38 1.13 -2.73
C LYS A 37 10.54 1.72 -1.33
N VAL A 38 9.43 2.04 -0.68
CA VAL A 38 9.39 2.56 0.70
C VAL A 38 8.89 1.52 1.70
N GLY A 39 8.25 0.46 1.23
CA GLY A 39 7.76 -0.59 2.11
C GLY A 39 7.09 -1.72 1.33
N GLY A 40 6.52 -2.65 2.08
CA GLY A 40 5.75 -3.76 1.53
C GLY A 40 4.87 -4.43 2.58
N VAL A 41 3.84 -5.08 2.07
CA VAL A 41 2.84 -5.84 2.79
C VAL A 41 2.93 -7.29 2.32
N LEU A 42 2.93 -8.22 3.28
CA LEU A 42 2.78 -9.64 3.01
C LEU A 42 1.64 -10.20 3.84
N CYS A 43 0.69 -10.88 3.21
CA CYS A 43 -0.35 -11.62 3.92
C CYS A 43 -0.12 -13.12 3.74
N GLN A 44 0.05 -13.85 4.85
CA GLN A 44 0.17 -15.32 4.84
C GLN A 44 -1.06 -15.92 5.51
N SER A 45 -1.69 -16.90 4.86
CA SER A 45 -2.90 -17.55 5.37
C SER A 45 -2.70 -19.05 5.57
N THR A 46 -3.28 -19.59 6.64
CA THR A 46 -3.48 -21.02 6.84
C THR A 46 -4.97 -21.31 6.95
N TYR A 47 -5.40 -22.46 6.44
CA TYR A 47 -6.80 -22.91 6.53
C TYR A 47 -6.87 -24.21 7.29
N ALA A 48 -7.60 -24.21 8.41
CA ALA A 48 -7.79 -25.40 9.23
C ALA A 48 -9.15 -25.34 9.94
N GLY A 49 -9.90 -26.45 9.90
CA GLY A 49 -11.17 -26.57 10.61
C GLY A 49 -12.24 -25.56 10.17
N GLY A 50 -12.30 -25.20 8.88
CA GLY A 50 -13.27 -24.22 8.37
C GLY A 50 -12.88 -22.75 8.58
N LEU A 51 -11.73 -22.48 9.19
CA LEU A 51 -11.29 -21.13 9.53
C LEU A 51 -10.00 -20.76 8.80
N PHE A 52 -9.96 -19.55 8.24
CA PHE A 52 -8.73 -18.91 7.79
C PHE A 52 -8.07 -18.16 8.94
N ARG A 53 -6.78 -18.44 9.19
CA ARG A 53 -5.91 -17.61 10.03
C ARG A 53 -4.96 -16.86 9.12
N VAL A 54 -4.95 -15.54 9.20
CA VAL A 54 -4.12 -14.68 8.35
C VAL A 54 -3.18 -13.86 9.21
N ALA A 55 -1.88 -13.93 8.91
CA ALA A 55 -0.85 -13.07 9.45
C ALA A 55 -0.50 -11.99 8.41
N ILE A 56 -0.47 -10.73 8.84
CA ILE A 56 -0.11 -9.59 8.01
C ILE A 56 1.24 -9.06 8.49
N GLY A 57 2.25 -9.12 7.62
CA GLY A 57 3.53 -8.43 7.80
C GLY A 57 3.51 -7.09 7.07
N LEU A 58 3.85 -6.00 7.76
CA LEU A 58 4.07 -4.68 7.18
C LEU A 58 5.50 -4.24 7.48
N GLY A 59 6.30 -4.07 6.43
CA GLY A 59 7.60 -3.42 6.51
C GLY A 59 7.51 -2.03 5.89
N LEU A 60 7.94 -0.99 6.61
CA LEU A 60 7.92 0.38 6.12
C LEU A 60 9.18 1.13 6.55
N ASN A 61 9.83 1.79 5.59
CA ASN A 61 10.95 2.68 5.82
C ASN A 61 10.42 4.01 6.35
N VAL A 62 10.44 4.22 7.66
CA VAL A 62 9.90 5.44 8.28
C VAL A 62 10.96 6.53 8.37
N ASP A 63 12.12 6.18 8.93
CA ASP A 63 13.17 7.14 9.32
C ASP A 63 14.57 6.56 9.09
N ASN A 64 14.75 5.92 7.94
CA ASN A 64 16.00 5.32 7.52
C ASN A 64 16.44 5.95 6.20
N ASP A 65 17.62 6.56 6.19
CA ASP A 65 18.11 7.32 5.03
C ASP A 65 18.71 6.42 3.93
N GLU A 66 19.00 5.15 4.23
CA GLU A 66 19.58 4.16 3.30
C GLU A 66 18.80 2.82 3.30
N PRO A 67 18.92 1.98 2.24
CA PRO A 67 19.63 2.20 0.98
C PRO A 67 18.79 2.89 -0.11
N THR A 68 17.54 3.27 0.18
CA THR A 68 16.62 3.87 -0.81
C THR A 68 16.07 5.20 -0.32
N THR A 69 14.83 5.22 0.17
CA THR A 69 14.19 6.39 0.77
C THR A 69 13.25 5.94 1.89
N CYS A 70 12.81 6.91 2.70
CA CYS A 70 11.84 6.69 3.77
C CYS A 70 10.75 7.76 3.78
N VAL A 71 9.71 7.51 4.57
CA VAL A 71 8.57 8.43 4.77
C VAL A 71 9.03 9.82 5.22
N ASN A 72 9.96 9.90 6.18
CA ASN A 72 10.44 11.19 6.68
C ASN A 72 11.29 11.94 5.64
N ALA A 73 12.03 11.26 4.76
CA ALA A 73 12.70 11.92 3.64
C ALA A 73 11.70 12.56 2.67
N LEU A 74 10.60 11.86 2.36
CA LEU A 74 9.51 12.40 1.53
C LEU A 74 8.82 13.58 2.22
N LEU A 75 8.58 13.49 3.54
CA LEU A 75 7.98 14.56 4.31
C LEU A 75 8.88 15.80 4.32
N ARG A 76 10.18 15.66 4.58
CA ARG A 76 11.15 16.77 4.53
C ARG A 76 11.15 17.47 3.17
N ALA A 77 11.00 16.72 2.07
CA ALA A 77 10.94 17.30 0.73
C ALA A 77 9.62 18.05 0.43
N LYS A 78 8.49 17.63 1.01
CA LYS A 78 7.15 18.19 0.74
C LYS A 78 6.73 19.26 1.74
N ALA A 79 7.10 19.10 3.00
CA ALA A 79 6.78 19.98 4.12
C ALA A 79 8.02 20.11 5.04
N PRO A 80 9.04 20.90 4.66
CA PRO A 80 10.30 21.00 5.40
C PRO A 80 10.16 21.46 6.87
N GLN A 81 9.05 22.12 7.20
CA GLN A 81 8.74 22.61 8.55
C GLN A 81 7.95 21.60 9.40
N ALA A 82 7.50 20.49 8.82
CA ALA A 82 6.79 19.46 9.57
C ALA A 82 7.76 18.68 10.46
N ALA A 83 7.30 18.34 11.66
CA ALA A 83 8.04 17.44 12.53
C ALA A 83 8.13 16.03 11.88
N PRO A 84 9.24 15.31 12.06
CA PRO A 84 9.36 13.94 11.55
C PRO A 84 8.31 13.04 12.21
N LEU A 85 7.80 12.07 11.44
CA LEU A 85 6.85 11.08 11.94
C LEU A 85 7.61 10.00 12.70
N SER A 86 7.11 9.63 13.89
CA SER A 86 7.62 8.48 14.62
C SER A 86 7.04 7.18 14.08
N ARG A 87 7.74 6.06 14.31
CA ARG A 87 7.29 4.72 13.89
C ARG A 87 5.97 4.35 14.58
N GLU A 88 5.83 4.75 15.84
CA GLU A 88 4.65 4.51 16.67
C GLU A 88 3.45 5.28 16.14
N ALA A 89 3.63 6.55 15.75
CA ALA A 89 2.57 7.36 15.17
C ALA A 89 2.08 6.76 13.84
N VAL A 90 3.02 6.34 12.98
CA VAL A 90 2.71 5.69 11.70
C VAL A 90 1.98 4.37 11.92
N LEU A 91 2.45 3.53 12.85
CA LEU A 91 1.80 2.25 13.19
C LEU A 91 0.38 2.47 13.73
N ALA A 92 0.23 3.36 14.71
CA ALA A 92 -1.07 3.65 15.32
C ALA A 92 -2.08 4.18 14.29
N ALA A 93 -1.68 5.15 13.47
CA ALA A 93 -2.54 5.69 12.42
C ALA A 93 -2.89 4.63 11.35
N THR A 94 -1.94 3.75 11.01
CA THR A 94 -2.19 2.65 10.07
C THR A 94 -3.24 1.68 10.62
N LEU A 95 -3.16 1.32 11.91
CA LEU A 95 -4.13 0.43 12.55
C LEU A 95 -5.53 1.07 12.61
N VAL A 96 -5.62 2.37 12.91
CA VAL A 96 -6.89 3.10 12.90
C VAL A 96 -7.53 3.08 11.51
N GLU A 97 -6.75 3.37 10.46
CA GLU A 97 -7.27 3.33 9.09
C GLU A 97 -7.60 1.91 8.63
N TYR A 98 -6.83 0.91 9.07
CA TYR A 98 -7.11 -0.49 8.81
C TYR A 98 -8.46 -0.90 9.40
N GLU A 99 -8.73 -0.61 10.68
CA GLU A 99 -10.02 -0.90 11.32
C GLU A 99 -11.18 -0.13 10.66
N ARG A 100 -10.95 1.12 10.22
CA ARG A 100 -11.94 1.90 9.48
C ARG A 100 -12.28 1.24 8.13
N LEU A 101 -11.26 0.81 7.41
CA LEU A 101 -11.40 0.15 6.12
C LEU A 101 -12.04 -1.23 6.26
N GLU A 102 -11.63 -2.06 7.23
CA GLU A 102 -12.21 -3.37 7.48
C GLU A 102 -13.73 -3.27 7.79
N ARG A 103 -14.16 -2.23 8.53
CA ARG A 103 -15.58 -1.99 8.80
C ARG A 103 -16.41 -1.68 7.56
N ILE A 104 -15.85 -0.94 6.58
CA ILE A 104 -16.57 -0.63 5.34
C ILE A 104 -16.47 -1.76 4.31
N THR A 105 -15.44 -2.61 4.41
CA THR A 105 -15.33 -3.86 3.65
C THR A 105 -16.01 -5.03 4.38
N ALA A 106 -17.10 -4.79 5.12
CA ALA A 106 -17.77 -5.80 5.96
C ALA A 106 -18.25 -7.04 5.19
N GLU A 107 -18.58 -6.89 3.90
CA GLU A 107 -18.91 -8.02 3.00
C GLU A 107 -17.66 -8.66 2.37
N ARG A 108 -16.46 -8.23 2.76
CA ARG A 108 -15.15 -8.60 2.21
C ARG A 108 -15.01 -8.34 0.71
N THR A 109 -15.82 -7.43 0.16
CA THR A 109 -15.76 -7.07 -1.26
C THR A 109 -14.75 -5.95 -1.49
N PHE A 110 -13.91 -6.13 -2.51
CA PHE A 110 -12.95 -5.10 -2.94
C PHE A 110 -13.66 -3.83 -3.44
N LYS A 111 -14.86 -3.98 -4.00
CA LYS A 111 -15.69 -2.90 -4.56
C LYS A 111 -15.84 -1.68 -3.65
N ALA A 112 -15.94 -1.86 -2.33
CA ALA A 112 -16.08 -0.75 -1.38
C ALA A 112 -14.86 0.19 -1.35
N ILE A 113 -13.69 -0.30 -1.74
CA ILE A 113 -12.42 0.46 -1.72
C ILE A 113 -11.79 0.59 -3.12
N GLU A 114 -12.39 0.01 -4.16
CA GLU A 114 -11.80 -0.10 -5.50
C GLU A 114 -11.39 1.25 -6.08
N ALA A 115 -12.29 2.24 -6.06
CA ALA A 115 -12.03 3.56 -6.62
C ALA A 115 -10.88 4.27 -5.90
N GLU A 116 -10.80 4.13 -4.57
CA GLU A 116 -9.74 4.76 -3.79
C GLU A 116 -8.42 4.01 -3.91
N TYR A 117 -8.46 2.67 -3.92
CA TYR A 117 -7.29 1.83 -4.11
C TYR A 117 -6.64 2.10 -5.48
N THR A 118 -7.45 2.16 -6.54
CA THR A 118 -6.98 2.48 -7.90
C THR A 118 -6.56 3.94 -8.06
N ALA A 119 -7.10 4.88 -7.28
CA ALA A 119 -6.55 6.23 -7.22
C ALA A 119 -5.18 6.29 -6.52
N ALA A 120 -4.87 5.31 -5.67
CA ALA A 120 -3.64 5.23 -4.89
C ALA A 120 -2.57 4.30 -5.49
N TRP A 121 -2.84 3.55 -6.56
CA TRP A 121 -1.89 2.61 -7.15
C TRP A 121 -1.03 3.22 -8.28
N LEU A 122 -0.02 2.48 -8.75
CA LEU A 122 0.87 2.90 -9.84
C LEU A 122 0.44 2.46 -11.24
N HIS A 123 -0.60 1.64 -11.36
CA HIS A 123 -0.76 0.78 -12.53
C HIS A 123 -1.70 1.32 -13.61
N THR A 124 -2.44 2.41 -13.38
CA THR A 124 -3.37 2.96 -14.37
C THR A 124 -2.66 3.26 -15.69
N GLY A 125 -3.03 2.55 -16.76
CA GLY A 125 -2.44 2.75 -18.10
C GLY A 125 -0.98 2.31 -18.22
N GLN A 126 -0.43 1.61 -17.22
CA GLN A 126 0.96 1.20 -17.23
C GLN A 126 1.19 0.11 -18.30
N ARG A 127 2.22 0.31 -19.11
CA ARG A 127 2.74 -0.70 -20.03
C ARG A 127 3.66 -1.65 -19.27
N VAL A 128 3.36 -2.93 -19.30
CA VAL A 128 4.16 -3.98 -18.64
C VAL A 128 4.51 -5.08 -19.63
N THR A 129 5.60 -5.79 -19.34
CA THR A 129 6.00 -6.99 -20.06
C THR A 129 5.85 -8.17 -19.11
N LEU A 130 4.98 -9.12 -19.44
CA LEU A 130 4.90 -10.40 -18.73
C LEU A 130 5.72 -11.45 -19.45
N LEU A 131 6.22 -12.43 -18.71
CA LEU A 131 6.87 -13.61 -19.27
C LEU A 131 5.83 -14.73 -19.33
N GLU A 132 5.33 -15.02 -20.52
CA GLU A 132 4.45 -16.17 -20.77
C GLU A 132 5.27 -17.29 -21.42
N GLN A 133 5.45 -18.41 -20.70
CA GLN A 133 6.25 -19.55 -21.16
C GLN A 133 7.66 -19.16 -21.62
N GLY A 134 8.25 -18.14 -20.99
CA GLY A 134 9.59 -17.62 -21.33
C GLY A 134 9.60 -16.54 -22.42
N ASN A 135 8.47 -16.23 -23.07
CA ASN A 135 8.37 -15.18 -24.09
C ASN A 135 7.85 -13.87 -23.49
N PRO A 136 8.48 -12.72 -23.81
CA PRO A 136 8.00 -11.42 -23.36
C PRO A 136 6.76 -10.98 -24.14
N VAL A 137 5.64 -10.80 -23.42
CA VAL A 137 4.38 -10.28 -23.95
C VAL A 137 4.14 -8.89 -23.38
N ARG A 138 3.99 -7.89 -24.28
CA ARG A 138 3.71 -6.50 -23.91
C ARG A 138 2.21 -6.30 -23.75
N MET A 139 1.80 -5.64 -22.66
CA MET A 139 0.40 -5.36 -22.36
C MET A 139 0.23 -4.03 -21.62
N VAL A 140 -1.01 -3.58 -21.52
CA VAL A 140 -1.40 -2.36 -20.79
C VAL A 140 -2.36 -2.76 -19.68
N ILE A 141 -2.06 -2.36 -18.45
CA ILE A 141 -2.95 -2.62 -17.31
C ILE A 141 -4.21 -1.75 -17.45
N GLN A 142 -5.37 -2.39 -17.49
CA GLN A 142 -6.68 -1.73 -17.60
C GLN A 142 -7.37 -1.50 -16.25
N GLY A 143 -7.03 -2.27 -15.22
CA GLY A 143 -7.71 -2.23 -13.93
C GLY A 143 -7.59 -3.56 -13.18
N LEU A 144 -8.37 -3.69 -12.12
CA LEU A 144 -8.58 -4.94 -11.39
C LEU A 144 -9.96 -5.50 -11.71
N ALA A 145 -10.13 -6.80 -11.56
CA ALA A 145 -11.46 -7.41 -11.65
C ALA A 145 -12.28 -7.08 -10.38
N PRO A 146 -13.61 -7.27 -10.36
CA PRO A 146 -14.45 -6.93 -9.20
C PRO A 146 -14.07 -7.64 -7.89
N ASN A 147 -13.35 -8.75 -7.98
CA ASN A 147 -12.84 -9.52 -6.84
C ASN A 147 -11.43 -9.08 -6.37
N GLY A 148 -10.83 -8.07 -7.02
CA GLY A 148 -9.47 -7.60 -6.77
C GLY A 148 -8.46 -8.43 -7.53
#